data_AF-A0A3D1KHX4-F1
#
_entry.id   AF-A0A3D1KHX4-F1
#
_cell.length_a   1.000
_cell.length_b   1.000
_cell.length_c   1.000
_cell.angle_alpha   90.00
_cell.angle_beta   90.00
_cell.angle_gamma   90.00
#
_symmetry.space_group_name_H-M   'P 1'
#
loop_
_entity.id
_entity.type
_entity.pdbx_description
1 polymer ?
#
loop_
_entity_poly.entity_id
_entity_poly.type
_entity_poly.pdbx_seq_one_letter_code
_entity_poly.pdbx_strand_id
1 'polypeptide(L)'
;MSASIFIVKRDGKRESFSIEKIKNAIRKAFLSVGSYATEEDLTSILSRVVIQNGMSVEEIQNQIEISLMSERYFKVAKSYMLYRQKHTEDRETRDHLQFLIDYCAAANPATGSKFDANANVEQKNIATLIGELPKKSFIRLNRRLLTDRIKEMFGKETADKYLRLLQHHFIYKND
;
A
#
# COMPACT_ATOMS: atom_id res chain seq x y z
N MET A 1 11.44 -3.13 -32.12
CA MET A 1 11.58 -2.25 -30.93
C MET A 1 10.86 -2.94 -29.79
N SER A 2 11.55 -3.50 -28.79
CA SER A 2 10.83 -4.00 -27.60
C SER A 2 10.40 -2.78 -26.79
N ALA A 3 9.09 -2.63 -26.59
CA ALA A 3 8.58 -1.59 -25.71
C ALA A 3 9.09 -1.86 -24.29
N SER A 4 9.80 -0.90 -23.70
CA SER A 4 10.18 -0.95 -22.29
C SER A 4 8.93 -0.89 -21.42
N ILE A 5 8.69 -1.93 -20.64
CA ILE A 5 7.58 -1.98 -19.69
C ILE A 5 7.93 -1.11 -18.49
N PHE A 6 7.00 -0.25 -18.08
CA PHE A 6 7.11 0.53 -16.85
C PHE A 6 6.09 0.06 -15.81
N ILE A 7 6.47 0.21 -14.54
CA ILE A 7 5.62 -0.09 -13.39
C ILE A 7 5.42 1.15 -12.54
N VAL A 8 4.31 1.20 -11.80
CA VAL A 8 3.96 2.31 -10.91
C VAL A 8 4.24 1.91 -9.47
N LYS A 9 5.13 2.66 -8.81
CA LYS A 9 5.39 2.52 -7.37
C LYS A 9 4.24 3.11 -6.56
N ARG A 10 4.19 2.78 -5.27
CA ARG A 10 3.18 3.30 -4.33
C ARG A 10 3.13 4.84 -4.28
N ASP A 11 4.27 5.49 -4.45
CA ASP A 11 4.39 6.96 -4.49
C ASP A 11 3.96 7.56 -5.85
N GLY A 12 3.44 6.73 -6.76
CA GLY A 12 3.04 7.13 -8.11
C GLY A 12 4.19 7.23 -9.11
N LYS A 13 5.45 7.06 -8.67
CA LYS A 13 6.60 7.17 -9.58
C LYS A 13 6.67 5.99 -10.54
N ARG A 14 7.03 6.28 -11.79
CA ARG A 14 7.29 5.26 -12.81
C ARG A 14 8.72 4.74 -12.69
N GLU A 15 8.87 3.43 -12.80
CA GLU A 15 10.17 2.75 -12.84
C GLU A 15 10.18 1.71 -13.96
N SER A 16 11.32 1.52 -14.60
CA SER A 16 11.50 0.44 -15.57
C SER A 16 11.31 -0.93 -14.92
N PHE A 17 10.52 -1.79 -15.55
CA PHE A 17 10.33 -3.16 -15.12
C PHE A 17 11.65 -3.94 -15.18
N SER A 18 11.89 -4.78 -14.18
CA SER A 18 13.03 -5.70 -14.13
C SER A 18 12.58 -7.04 -13.57
N ILE A 19 12.67 -8.09 -14.39
CA ILE A 19 12.31 -9.46 -13.98
C ILE A 19 13.23 -9.99 -12.88
N GLU A 20 14.48 -9.53 -12.83
CA GLU A 20 15.43 -9.91 -11.78
C GLU A 20 14.96 -9.47 -10.38
N LYS A 21 14.21 -8.36 -10.27
CA LYS A 21 13.59 -7.97 -8.99
C LYS A 21 12.57 -9.00 -8.51
N ILE A 22 11.81 -9.61 -9.44
CA ILE A 22 10.85 -10.67 -9.12
C ILE A 22 11.57 -11.94 -8.70
N LYS A 23 12.56 -12.39 -9.48
CA LYS A 23 13.37 -13.57 -9.14
C LYS A 23 13.99 -13.45 -7.75
N ASN A 24 14.58 -12.30 -7.45
CA ASN A 24 15.19 -12.05 -6.14
C ASN A 24 14.17 -12.05 -5.00
N ALA A 25 12.95 -11.54 -5.23
CA ALA A 25 11.88 -11.60 -4.24
C ALA A 25 11.42 -13.04 -3.98
N ILE A 26 11.28 -13.86 -5.03
CA ILE A 26 10.94 -15.29 -4.93
C ILE A 26 12.06 -16.05 -4.19
N ARG A 27 13.32 -15.88 -4.60
CA ARG A 27 14.47 -16.51 -3.92
C ARG A 27 14.50 -16.19 -2.42
N LYS A 28 14.26 -14.93 -2.04
CA LYS A 28 14.18 -14.54 -0.62
C LYS A 28 13.04 -15.23 0.13
N ALA A 29 11.91 -15.48 -0.52
CA ALA A 29 10.79 -16.19 0.09
C ALA A 29 11.03 -17.70 0.24
N PHE A 30 11.79 -18.31 -0.68
CA PHE A 30 12.26 -19.69 -0.49
C PHE A 30 13.25 -19.76 0.68
N LEU A 31 14.22 -18.85 0.73
CA LEU A 31 15.21 -18.79 1.81
C LEU A 31 14.55 -18.61 3.18
N SER A 32 13.50 -17.80 3.29
CA SER A 32 12.80 -17.56 4.56
C SER A 32 12.05 -18.78 5.10
N VAL A 33 11.85 -19.83 4.30
CA VAL A 33 11.30 -21.11 4.74
C VAL A 33 12.35 -22.23 4.78
N GLY A 34 13.63 -21.88 4.62
CA GLY A 34 14.74 -22.84 4.65
C GLY A 34 14.92 -23.66 3.37
N SER A 35 14.40 -23.18 2.23
CA SER A 35 14.59 -23.81 0.92
C SER A 35 15.27 -22.86 -0.07
N TYR A 36 15.64 -23.40 -1.24
CA TYR A 36 16.23 -22.64 -2.34
C TYR A 36 15.36 -22.86 -3.58
N ALA A 37 15.14 -21.80 -4.35
CA ALA A 37 14.50 -21.91 -5.65
C ALA A 37 15.56 -22.29 -6.69
N THR A 38 15.36 -23.41 -7.38
CA THR A 38 16.11 -23.77 -8.58
C THR A 38 15.71 -22.88 -9.76
N GLU A 39 16.49 -22.89 -10.84
CA GLU A 39 16.11 -22.16 -12.05
C GLU A 39 14.84 -22.73 -12.71
N GLU A 40 14.58 -24.03 -12.54
CA GLU A 40 13.32 -24.67 -12.97
C GLU A 40 12.13 -24.15 -12.16
N ASP A 41 12.25 -24.07 -10.82
CA ASP A 41 11.21 -23.50 -9.96
C ASP A 41 10.92 -22.04 -10.33
N LEU A 42 11.96 -21.24 -10.58
CA LEU A 42 11.79 -19.85 -10.98
C LEU A 42 11.10 -19.74 -12.33
N THR A 43 11.45 -20.62 -13.28
CA THR A 43 10.84 -20.64 -14.61
C THR A 43 9.36 -21.01 -14.54
N SER A 44 8.99 -22.03 -13.75
CA SER A 44 7.59 -22.44 -13.59
C SER A 44 6.75 -21.33 -12.96
N ILE A 45 7.24 -20.72 -11.88
CA ILE A 45 6.56 -19.61 -11.19
C ILE A 45 6.40 -18.41 -12.14
N LEU A 46 7.49 -17.98 -12.80
CA LEU A 46 7.46 -16.82 -13.70
C LEU A 46 6.59 -17.01 -14.93
N SER A 47 6.44 -18.25 -15.43
CA SER A 47 5.59 -18.54 -16.59
C SER A 47 4.12 -18.15 -16.37
N ARG A 48 3.68 -18.04 -15.11
CA ARG A 48 2.32 -17.65 -14.72
C ARG A 48 2.16 -16.17 -14.41
N VAL A 49 3.26 -15.43 -14.30
CA VAL A 49 3.23 -14.01 -13.93
C VAL A 49 2.95 -13.19 -15.18
N VAL A 50 1.74 -12.61 -15.25
CA VAL A 50 1.37 -11.71 -16.35
C VAL A 50 1.81 -10.29 -16.00
N ILE A 51 2.67 -9.71 -16.86
CA ILE A 51 3.14 -8.33 -16.71
C ILE A 51 2.58 -7.46 -17.83
N GLN A 52 1.92 -6.37 -17.44
CA GLN A 52 1.39 -5.35 -18.35
C GLN A 52 2.02 -3.99 -18.07
N ASN A 53 2.07 -3.14 -19.09
CA ASN A 53 2.61 -1.79 -18.96
C ASN A 53 1.73 -0.92 -18.07
N GLY A 54 2.33 -0.23 -17.11
CA GLY A 54 1.63 0.63 -16.16
C GLY A 54 1.07 -0.08 -14.93
N MET A 55 1.30 -1.40 -14.78
CA MET A 55 0.90 -2.10 -13.55
C MET A 55 1.61 -1.54 -12.32
N SER A 56 0.90 -1.55 -11.20
CA SER A 56 1.45 -1.22 -9.90
C SER A 56 2.34 -2.33 -9.36
N VAL A 57 3.25 -1.97 -8.44
CA VAL A 57 4.05 -2.94 -7.69
C VAL A 57 3.16 -3.94 -6.93
N GLU A 58 2.02 -3.49 -6.41
CA GLU A 58 1.09 -4.35 -5.66
C GLU A 58 0.40 -5.39 -6.55
N GLU A 59 0.03 -5.03 -7.78
CA GLU A 59 -0.52 -5.99 -8.75
C GLU A 59 0.51 -7.07 -9.11
N ILE A 60 1.78 -6.69 -9.28
CA ILE A 60 2.87 -7.66 -9.51
C ILE A 60 3.03 -8.59 -8.31
N GLN A 61 3.00 -8.05 -7.09
CA GLN A 61 3.06 -8.86 -5.86
C GLN A 61 1.91 -9.86 -5.79
N ASN A 62 0.69 -9.45 -6.15
CA ASN A 62 -0.47 -10.34 -6.22
C ASN A 62 -0.26 -11.47 -7.25
N GLN A 63 0.32 -11.18 -8.42
CA GLN A 63 0.66 -12.21 -9.41
C GLN A 63 1.69 -13.22 -8.87
N ILE A 64 2.69 -12.74 -8.13
CA ILE A 64 3.69 -13.62 -7.48
C ILE A 64 3.00 -14.54 -6.47
N GLU A 65 2.11 -14.01 -5.63
CA GLU A 65 1.34 -14.81 -4.66
C GLU A 65 0.50 -15.90 -5.34
N ILE A 66 -0.23 -15.54 -6.41
CA ILE A 66 -1.05 -16.49 -7.19
C ILE A 66 -0.18 -17.56 -7.84
N SER A 67 0.95 -17.18 -8.43
CA SER A 67 1.87 -18.12 -9.08
C SER A 67 2.49 -19.12 -8.10
N LEU A 68 2.94 -18.66 -6.93
CA LEU A 68 3.47 -19.52 -5.86
C LEU A 68 2.42 -20.52 -5.36
N MET A 69 1.17 -20.08 -5.19
CA MET A 69 0.06 -20.96 -4.81
C MET A 69 -0.30 -21.96 -5.91
N SER A 70 -0.28 -21.54 -7.18
CA SER A 70 -0.59 -22.39 -8.33
C SER A 70 0.43 -23.51 -8.51
N GLU A 71 1.70 -23.23 -8.23
CA GLU A 71 2.80 -24.20 -8.21
C GLU A 71 2.89 -24.97 -6.88
N ARG A 72 1.89 -24.85 -6.00
CA ARG A 72 1.78 -25.56 -4.71
C ARG A 72 2.89 -25.26 -3.70
N TYR A 73 3.64 -24.16 -3.85
CA TYR A 73 4.62 -23.68 -2.87
C TYR A 73 3.93 -22.93 -1.72
N PHE A 74 2.95 -23.56 -1.04
CA PHE A 74 2.10 -22.91 -0.03
C PHE A 74 2.89 -22.29 1.13
N LYS A 75 3.95 -22.96 1.60
CA LYS A 75 4.80 -22.45 2.68
C LYS A 75 5.53 -21.17 2.24
N VAL A 76 6.08 -21.16 1.03
CA VAL A 76 6.76 -20.01 0.43
C VAL A 76 5.79 -18.85 0.22
N ALA A 77 4.61 -19.12 -0.37
CA ALA A 77 3.56 -18.13 -0.58
C ALA A 77 3.15 -17.45 0.74
N LYS A 78 2.88 -18.24 1.78
CA LYS A 78 2.56 -17.72 3.11
C LYS A 78 3.68 -16.84 3.67
N SER A 79 4.94 -17.28 3.55
CA SER A 79 6.10 -16.52 4.02
C SER A 79 6.24 -15.19 3.26
N TYR A 80 6.05 -15.21 1.94
CA TYR A 80 6.06 -14.02 1.09
C TYR A 80 4.98 -13.01 1.51
N MET A 81 3.73 -13.46 1.71
CA MET A 81 2.61 -12.61 2.12
C MET A 81 2.86 -11.98 3.50
N LEU A 82 3.37 -12.75 4.47
CA LEU A 82 3.70 -12.24 5.80
C LEU A 82 4.83 -11.22 5.75
N TYR A 83 5.85 -11.45 4.93
CA TYR A 83 6.92 -10.48 4.71
C TYR A 83 6.39 -9.19 4.07
N ARG A 84 5.52 -9.29 3.06
CA ARG A 84 4.87 -8.14 2.42
C ARG A 84 4.03 -7.33 3.41
N GLN A 85 3.28 -8.01 4.28
CA GLN A 85 2.50 -7.39 5.34
C GLN A 85 3.40 -6.66 6.34
N LYS A 86 4.44 -7.33 6.86
CA LYS A 86 5.41 -6.71 7.77
C LYS A 86 6.07 -5.47 7.17
N HIS A 87 6.48 -5.54 5.90
CA HIS A 87 7.02 -4.38 5.18
C HIS A 87 6.03 -3.23 5.03
N THR A 88 4.72 -3.53 5.01
CA THR A 88 3.69 -2.50 5.00
C THR A 88 3.60 -1.81 6.34
N GLU A 89 3.62 -2.56 7.43
CA GLU A 89 3.63 -2.05 8.82
C GLU A 89 4.89 -1.24 9.13
N ASP A 90 6.07 -1.72 8.72
CA ASP A 90 7.33 -1.00 8.86
C ASP A 90 7.31 0.34 8.11
N ARG A 91 6.70 0.37 6.92
CA ARG A 91 6.50 1.62 6.16
C ARG A 91 5.53 2.57 6.86
N GLU A 92 4.41 2.09 7.39
CA GLU A 92 3.49 2.96 8.13
C GLU A 92 4.16 3.56 9.37
N THR A 93 4.96 2.77 10.08
CA THR A 93 5.78 3.24 11.21
C THR A 93 6.76 4.32 10.77
N ARG A 94 7.45 4.12 9.63
CA ARG A 94 8.35 5.12 9.04
C ARG A 94 7.61 6.39 8.64
N ASP A 95 6.44 6.28 8.05
CA ASP A 95 5.62 7.43 7.63
C ASP A 95 5.18 8.26 8.84
N HIS A 96 4.80 7.61 9.96
CA HIS A 96 4.50 8.31 11.22
C HIS A 96 5.74 9.00 11.79
N LEU A 97 6.91 8.34 11.79
CA LEU A 97 8.15 8.95 12.25
C LEU A 97 8.55 10.16 11.40
N GLN A 98 8.41 10.04 10.08
CA GLN A 98 8.69 11.13 9.15
C GLN A 98 7.77 12.33 9.44
N PHE A 99 6.48 12.09 9.64
CA PHE A 99 5.53 13.13 10.03
C PHE A 99 5.94 13.85 11.33
N LEU A 100 6.38 13.10 12.35
CA LEU A 100 6.89 13.69 13.60
C LEU A 100 8.10 14.61 13.36
N ILE A 101 9.06 14.16 12.55
CA ILE A 101 10.25 14.93 12.20
C ILE A 101 9.85 16.22 11.46
N ASP A 102 8.97 16.10 10.46
CA ASP A 102 8.51 17.23 9.65
C ASP A 102 7.76 18.26 10.51
N TYR A 103 6.88 17.82 11.40
CA TYR A 103 6.16 18.69 12.33
C TYR A 103 7.12 19.42 13.29
N CYS A 104 8.11 18.71 13.82
CA CYS A 104 9.15 19.31 14.66
C CYS A 104 10.00 20.34 13.90
N ALA A 105 10.26 20.12 12.61
CA ALA A 105 11.04 21.05 11.77
C ALA A 105 10.22 22.23 11.21
N ALA A 106 8.90 22.12 11.13
CA ALA A 106 8.04 23.14 10.53
C ALA A 106 8.09 24.48 11.29
N ALA A 107 7.92 25.60 10.59
CA ALA A 107 7.94 26.93 11.21
C ALA A 107 6.68 27.20 12.06
N ASN A 108 5.53 26.64 11.65
CA ASN A 108 4.24 26.84 12.30
C ASN A 108 3.34 25.61 12.11
N PRO A 109 2.22 25.51 12.85
CA PRO A 109 1.29 24.37 12.74
C PRO A 109 0.74 24.16 11.33
N ALA A 110 0.42 25.23 10.61
CA ALA A 110 -0.13 25.15 9.26
C ALA A 110 0.81 24.48 8.24
N THR A 111 2.12 24.61 8.42
CA THR A 111 3.15 23.99 7.55
C THR A 111 3.58 22.60 8.02
N GLY A 112 3.46 22.30 9.31
CA GLY A 112 3.81 20.99 9.88
C GLY A 112 2.66 19.99 9.92
N SER A 113 1.43 20.47 9.84
CA SER A 113 0.22 19.67 9.95
C SER A 113 -0.22 19.13 8.59
N LYS A 114 -0.55 17.84 8.53
CA LYS A 114 -0.94 17.16 7.28
C LYS A 114 -2.45 17.11 7.09
N PHE A 115 -3.22 17.16 8.18
CA PHE A 115 -4.66 16.97 8.15
C PHE A 115 -5.43 18.14 8.77
N ASP A 116 -4.81 18.93 9.65
CA ASP A 116 -5.41 20.09 10.32
C ASP A 116 -4.50 21.31 10.25
N ALA A 117 -4.50 22.01 9.13
CA ALA A 117 -3.89 23.33 9.09
C ALA A 117 -4.83 24.32 9.82
N ASN A 118 -4.92 24.20 11.15
CA ASN A 118 -5.77 25.08 11.92
C ASN A 118 -5.12 26.48 12.00
N ALA A 119 -5.72 27.44 11.31
CA ALA A 119 -5.24 28.81 11.20
C ALA A 119 -5.27 29.58 12.55
N ASN A 120 -5.99 29.09 13.57
CA ASN A 120 -6.08 29.75 14.87
C ASN A 120 -5.00 29.30 15.87
N VAL A 121 -4.17 28.31 15.53
CA VAL A 121 -3.06 27.87 16.36
C VAL A 121 -1.79 28.56 15.87
N GLU A 122 -1.40 29.64 16.55
CA GLU A 122 -0.23 30.44 16.16
C GLU A 122 1.10 29.73 16.42
N GLN A 123 1.17 28.87 17.44
CA GLN A 123 2.38 28.16 17.86
C GLN A 123 2.21 26.64 17.85
N LYS A 124 3.25 25.93 17.39
CA LYS A 124 3.30 24.46 17.46
C LYS A 124 3.16 23.99 18.90
N ASN A 125 2.25 23.06 19.10
CA ASN A 125 2.05 22.43 20.40
C ASN A 125 1.83 20.92 20.26
N ILE A 126 2.01 20.21 21.37
CA ILE A 126 1.88 18.76 21.46
C ILE A 126 0.43 18.32 21.30
N ALA A 127 -0.55 19.14 21.70
CA ALA A 127 -1.97 18.79 21.58
C ALA A 127 -2.40 18.64 20.11
N THR A 128 -2.00 19.57 19.23
CA THR A 128 -2.22 19.47 17.78
C THR A 128 -1.54 18.22 17.21
N LEU A 129 -0.29 17.94 17.62
CA LEU A 129 0.45 16.76 17.17
C LEU A 129 -0.23 15.44 17.56
N ILE A 130 -0.65 15.31 18.82
CA ILE A 130 -1.35 14.13 19.32
C ILE A 130 -2.70 13.95 18.62
N GLY A 131 -3.40 15.05 18.33
CA GLY A 131 -4.65 15.04 17.57
C GLY A 131 -4.47 14.58 16.12
N GLU A 132 -3.36 14.96 15.47
CA GLU A 132 -3.02 14.65 14.08
C GLU A 132 -2.64 13.18 13.85
N LEU A 133 -1.81 12.62 14.73
CA LEU A 133 -1.26 11.27 14.60
C LEU A 133 -2.31 10.18 14.28
N PRO A 134 -3.45 10.11 14.99
CA PRO A 134 -4.48 9.10 14.72
C PRO A 134 -5.45 9.47 13.59
N LYS A 135 -5.40 10.67 12.99
CA LYS A 135 -6.42 11.14 12.02
C LYS A 135 -6.61 10.21 10.83
N LYS A 136 -5.54 9.62 10.29
CA LYS A 136 -5.65 8.62 9.20
C LYS A 136 -6.54 7.43 9.61
N SER A 137 -6.39 6.95 10.84
CA SER A 137 -7.20 5.86 11.40
C SER A 137 -8.65 6.28 11.63
N PHE A 138 -8.88 7.51 12.13
CA PHE A 138 -10.23 8.05 12.30
C PHE A 138 -10.97 8.27 10.98
N ILE A 139 -10.30 8.80 9.95
CA ILE A 139 -10.87 8.93 8.61
C ILE A 139 -11.28 7.55 8.07
N ARG A 140 -10.43 6.54 8.25
CA ARG A 140 -10.75 5.16 7.84
C ARG A 140 -11.97 4.62 8.59
N LEU A 141 -12.05 4.85 9.89
CA LEU A 141 -13.19 4.44 10.73
C LEU A 141 -14.49 5.13 10.30
N ASN A 142 -14.46 6.45 10.09
CA ASN A 142 -15.62 7.21 9.61
C ASN A 142 -16.09 6.75 8.23
N ARG A 143 -15.16 6.49 7.30
CA ARG A 143 -15.50 5.93 5.98
C ARG A 143 -16.15 4.56 6.10
N ARG A 144 -15.68 3.72 7.02
CA ARG A 144 -16.24 2.38 7.26
C ARG A 144 -17.67 2.48 7.79
N LEU A 145 -17.90 3.29 8.82
CA LEU A 145 -19.24 3.52 9.38
C LEU A 145 -20.24 4.00 8.32
N LEU A 146 -19.87 4.99 7.51
CA LEU A 146 -20.71 5.49 6.42
C LEU A 146 -20.99 4.41 5.37
N THR A 147 -19.97 3.66 4.97
CA THR A 147 -20.13 2.60 3.97
C THR A 147 -21.05 1.49 4.47
N ASP A 148 -20.89 1.06 5.73
CA ASP A 148 -21.74 0.05 6.34
C ASP A 148 -23.20 0.55 6.41
N ARG A 149 -23.41 1.83 6.75
CA ARG A 149 -24.75 2.42 6.77
C ARG A 149 -25.39 2.50 5.38
N ILE A 150 -24.63 2.90 4.36
CA ILE A 150 -25.10 2.91 2.97
C ILE A 150 -25.46 1.49 2.52
N LYS A 151 -24.66 0.50 2.92
CA LYS A 151 -24.92 -0.90 2.59
C LYS A 151 -26.23 -1.40 3.18
N GLU A 152 -26.51 -1.05 4.44
CA GLU A 152 -27.78 -1.40 5.10
C GLU A 152 -28.99 -0.77 4.41
N MET A 153 -28.89 0.50 4.03
CA MET A 153 -30.02 1.27 3.48
C MET A 153 -30.25 1.03 1.97
N PHE A 154 -29.18 0.84 1.21
CA PHE A 154 -29.18 0.92 -0.26
C PHE A 154 -28.46 -0.26 -0.93
N GLY A 155 -28.06 -1.27 -0.17
CA GLY A 155 -27.40 -2.47 -0.67
C GLY A 155 -25.90 -2.31 -0.92
N LYS A 156 -25.25 -3.46 -1.14
CA LYS A 156 -23.78 -3.57 -1.28
C LYS A 156 -23.25 -2.81 -2.50
N GLU A 157 -23.94 -2.87 -3.64
CA GLU A 157 -23.50 -2.23 -4.88
C GLU A 157 -23.35 -0.71 -4.73
N THR A 158 -24.32 -0.07 -4.08
CA THR A 158 -24.30 1.37 -3.80
C THR A 158 -23.15 1.75 -2.86
N ALA A 159 -22.92 0.95 -1.82
CA ALA A 159 -21.81 1.15 -0.88
C ALA A 159 -20.43 1.00 -1.56
N ASP A 160 -20.27 -0.02 -2.41
CA ASP A 160 -19.04 -0.25 -3.18
C ASP A 160 -18.80 0.89 -4.20
N LYS A 161 -19.87 1.42 -4.82
CA LYS A 161 -19.80 2.60 -5.70
C LYS A 161 -19.35 3.85 -4.93
N TYR A 162 -19.91 4.10 -3.76
CA TYR A 162 -19.52 5.23 -2.90
C TYR A 162 -18.02 5.18 -2.54
N LEU A 163 -17.54 4.01 -2.09
CA LEU A 163 -16.12 3.81 -1.78
C LEU A 163 -15.22 4.06 -3.00
N ARG A 164 -15.60 3.54 -4.17
CA ARG A 164 -14.86 3.74 -5.41
C ARG A 164 -14.76 5.24 -5.76
N LEU A 165 -15.87 5.96 -5.69
CA LEU A 165 -15.89 7.40 -5.99
C LEU A 165 -14.99 8.19 -5.03
N LEU A 166 -14.95 7.84 -3.74
CA LEU A 166 -14.04 8.43 -2.77
C LEU A 166 -12.56 8.11 -3.08
N GLN A 167 -12.26 6.86 -3.43
CA GLN A 167 -10.88 6.40 -3.70
C GLN A 167 -10.30 7.04 -4.97
N HIS A 168 -11.14 7.25 -5.99
CA HIS A 168 -10.73 7.89 -7.24
C HIS A 168 -10.96 9.41 -7.26
N HIS A 169 -11.19 10.02 -6.09
CA HIS A 169 -11.31 11.48 -5.95
C HIS A 169 -12.45 12.12 -6.77
N PHE A 170 -13.49 11.35 -7.11
CA PHE A 170 -14.70 11.91 -7.75
C PHE A 170 -15.61 12.62 -6.75
N ILE A 171 -15.58 12.19 -5.49
CA ILE A 171 -16.29 12.84 -4.39
C ILE A 171 -15.34 13.02 -3.21
N TYR A 172 -15.60 14.04 -2.41
CA TYR A 172 -14.87 14.32 -1.18
C TYR A 172 -15.86 14.37 -0.01
N LYS A 173 -15.59 13.58 1.03
CA LYS A 173 -16.30 13.70 2.31
C LYS A 173 -15.50 14.68 3.16
N ASN A 174 -16.05 15.88 3.34
CA ASN A 174 -15.52 16.84 4.30
C ASN A 174 -15.75 16.30 5.72
N ASP A 175 -14.92 16.74 6.66
CA ASP A 175 -15.05 16.35 8.06
C ASP A 175 -16.36 16.88 8.67
#